data_AF-A0A933BBD6-F1
#
_entry.id   AF-A0A933BBD6-F1
#
_cell.length_a   1.000
_cell.length_b   1.000
_cell.length_c   1.000
_cell.angle_alpha   90.00
_cell.angle_beta   90.00
_cell.angle_gamma   90.00
#
_symmetry.space_group_name_H-M   'P 1'
#
loop_
_entity.id
_entity.type
_entity.pdbx_description
1 polymer ?
#
loop_
_entity_poly.entity_id
_entity_poly.type
_entity_poly.pdbx_seq_one_letter_code
_entity_poly.pdbx_strand_id
1 'polypeptide(L)'
;MLYAGKVGTGFSRSSLARLHQRLLSLRRPTPPFDGPLPSETRGASWVEPELMAEIGFAGWTREKLLRQARFEGLRQDKRSRDVLWEPALRPAASRLKLSHPDRIFYPEANLAKRDLAAYYASAAERILPHIAGRPLALLRCPEGREGECFFQKHLPSGFPPSI
;
A
#
# COMPACT_ATOMS: atom_id res chain seq x y z
N MET A 1 -17.88 6.23 7.43
CA MET A 1 -16.90 5.54 6.53
C MET A 1 -16.58 6.40 5.31
N LEU A 2 -15.43 6.18 4.68
CA LEU A 2 -15.06 6.81 3.40
C LEU A 2 -15.27 5.86 2.22
N TYR A 3 -15.75 6.40 1.10
CA TYR A 3 -15.87 5.65 -0.15
C TYR A 3 -14.49 5.53 -0.83
N ALA A 4 -14.07 4.31 -1.15
CA ALA A 4 -12.75 4.03 -1.73
C ALA A 4 -12.81 3.51 -3.19
N GLY A 5 -13.97 3.52 -3.83
CA GLY A 5 -14.16 3.05 -5.21
C GLY A 5 -15.02 1.80 -5.35
N LYS A 6 -15.34 1.45 -6.60
CA LYS A 6 -16.13 0.28 -6.98
C LYS A 6 -15.21 -0.85 -7.45
N VAL A 7 -15.48 -2.06 -6.97
CA VAL A 7 -14.78 -3.29 -7.40
C VAL A 7 -15.75 -4.15 -8.21
N GLY A 8 -15.40 -4.45 -9.47
CA GLY A 8 -16.25 -5.20 -10.39
C GLY A 8 -15.64 -6.51 -10.91
N THR A 9 -14.38 -6.79 -10.59
CA THR A 9 -13.61 -7.94 -11.09
C THR A 9 -13.01 -8.75 -9.93
N GLY A 10 -12.49 -9.95 -10.22
CA GLY A 10 -11.94 -10.86 -9.20
C GLY A 10 -12.97 -11.80 -8.56
N PHE A 11 -14.23 -11.75 -9.02
CA PHE A 11 -15.28 -12.61 -8.52
C PHE A 11 -15.45 -13.87 -9.36
N SER A 12 -15.48 -15.03 -8.71
CA SER A 12 -16.04 -16.27 -9.26
C SER A 12 -17.55 -16.35 -9.04
N ARG A 13 -18.24 -17.23 -9.78
CA ARG A 13 -19.69 -17.47 -9.58
C ARG A 13 -20.01 -17.95 -8.17
N SER A 14 -19.16 -18.79 -7.58
CA SER A 14 -19.34 -19.31 -6.22
C SER A 14 -19.08 -18.24 -5.16
N SER A 15 -18.08 -17.37 -5.36
CA SER A 15 -17.82 -16.27 -4.43
C SER A 15 -18.92 -15.22 -4.46
N LEU A 16 -19.49 -14.89 -5.63
CA LEU A 16 -20.64 -13.98 -5.71
C LEU A 16 -21.85 -14.52 -4.94
N ALA A 17 -22.19 -15.79 -5.14
CA ALA A 17 -23.31 -16.40 -4.44
C ALA A 17 -23.12 -16.36 -2.92
N ARG A 18 -21.93 -16.72 -2.43
CA ARG A 18 -21.60 -16.64 -0.99
C ARG A 18 -21.63 -15.22 -0.45
N LEU A 19 -21.05 -14.27 -1.18
CA LEU A 19 -21.01 -12.86 -0.78
C LEU A 19 -22.43 -12.29 -0.73
N HIS A 20 -23.24 -12.56 -1.76
CA HIS A 20 -24.62 -12.11 -1.84
C HIS A 20 -25.44 -12.60 -0.63
N GLN A 21 -25.36 -13.90 -0.29
CA GLN A 21 -26.06 -14.45 0.88
C GLN A 21 -25.69 -13.74 2.18
N ARG A 22 -24.39 -13.47 2.41
CA ARG A 22 -23.93 -12.75 3.61
C ARG A 22 -24.32 -11.28 3.62
N LEU A 23 -24.37 -10.63 2.47
CA LEU A 23 -24.76 -9.23 2.35
C LEU A 23 -26.26 -9.03 2.59
N LEU A 24 -27.10 -10.00 2.20
CA LEU A 24 -28.54 -9.93 2.43
C LEU A 24 -28.90 -9.85 3.92
N SER A 25 -28.19 -10.58 4.79
CA SER A 25 -28.43 -10.53 6.24
C SER A 25 -27.98 -9.23 6.89
N LEU A 26 -27.18 -8.42 6.19
CA LEU A 26 -26.66 -7.15 6.68
C LEU A 26 -27.34 -5.96 6.01
N ARG A 27 -28.43 -6.16 5.27
CA ARG A 27 -29.09 -5.08 4.53
C ARG A 27 -29.58 -3.97 5.47
N ARG A 28 -29.33 -2.73 5.10
CA ARG A 28 -29.82 -1.54 5.79
C ARG A 28 -30.44 -0.55 4.80
N PRO A 29 -31.34 0.36 5.25
CA PRO A 29 -32.01 1.30 4.36
C PRO A 29 -31.14 2.51 3.97
N THR A 30 -30.17 2.88 4.81
CA THR A 30 -29.37 4.11 4.65
C THR A 30 -27.90 3.82 4.34
N PRO A 31 -27.19 4.69 3.61
CA PRO A 31 -25.78 4.53 3.32
C PRO A 31 -24.92 4.62 4.61
N PRO A 32 -23.88 3.79 4.76
CA PRO A 32 -22.96 3.84 5.92
C PRO A 32 -21.80 4.84 5.75
N PHE A 33 -21.82 5.66 4.68
CA PHE A 33 -20.76 6.61 4.35
C PHE A 33 -21.07 8.01 4.88
N ASP A 34 -20.01 8.73 5.24
CA ASP A 34 -20.11 10.14 5.64
C ASP A 34 -19.86 11.03 4.41
N GLY A 35 -20.72 12.02 4.17
CA GLY A 35 -20.55 13.01 3.10
C GLY A 35 -21.29 12.70 1.78
N PRO A 36 -21.03 13.48 0.72
CA PRO A 36 -21.72 13.34 -0.56
C PRO A 36 -21.38 12.00 -1.23
N LEU A 37 -22.41 11.30 -1.69
CA LEU A 37 -22.27 10.01 -2.34
C LEU A 37 -21.87 10.18 -3.82
N PRO A 38 -20.88 9.41 -4.31
CA PRO A 38 -20.54 9.38 -5.73
C PRO A 38 -21.71 8.89 -6.60
N SER A 39 -21.72 9.35 -7.85
CA SER A 39 -22.76 8.97 -8.83
C SER A 39 -22.83 7.46 -9.10
N GLU A 40 -21.72 6.77 -8.86
CA GLU A 40 -21.44 5.35 -9.00
C GLU A 40 -22.21 4.50 -7.98
N THR A 41 -22.71 5.11 -6.91
CA THR A 41 -23.53 4.43 -5.90
C THR A 41 -25.03 4.48 -6.21
N ARG A 42 -25.44 5.04 -7.36
CA ARG A 42 -26.85 5.00 -7.79
C ARG A 42 -27.31 3.56 -7.97
N GLY A 43 -28.43 3.21 -7.33
CA GLY A 43 -28.98 1.86 -7.34
C GLY A 43 -28.25 0.87 -6.43
N ALA A 44 -27.30 1.32 -5.60
CA ALA A 44 -26.64 0.46 -4.64
C ALA A 44 -27.60 -0.02 -3.53
N SER A 45 -27.47 -1.28 -3.13
CA SER A 45 -28.08 -1.80 -1.90
C SER A 45 -27.09 -1.61 -0.76
N TRP A 46 -27.54 -0.94 0.31
CA TRP A 46 -26.69 -0.65 1.46
C TRP A 46 -26.68 -1.81 2.44
N VAL A 47 -25.51 -2.04 3.04
CA VAL A 47 -25.30 -3.06 4.06
C VAL A 47 -24.57 -2.48 5.26
N GLU A 48 -24.73 -3.12 6.42
CA GLU A 48 -23.92 -2.84 7.59
C GLU A 48 -22.45 -3.17 7.30
N PRO A 49 -21.52 -2.28 7.66
CA PRO A 49 -20.12 -2.43 7.33
C PRO A 49 -19.40 -3.36 8.30
N GLU A 50 -19.84 -4.61 8.36
CA GLU A 50 -19.27 -5.63 9.23
C GLU A 50 -18.27 -6.55 8.51
N LEU A 51 -18.40 -6.68 7.19
CA LEU A 51 -17.55 -7.55 6.39
C LEU A 51 -16.24 -6.87 6.00
N MET A 52 -15.11 -7.53 6.22
CA MET A 52 -13.84 -7.16 5.61
C MET A 52 -13.60 -7.93 4.31
N ALA A 53 -13.07 -7.23 3.31
CA ALA A 53 -12.61 -7.81 2.06
C ALA A 53 -11.15 -7.45 1.82
N GLU A 54 -10.41 -8.38 1.22
CA GLU A 54 -9.10 -8.15 0.66
C GLU A 54 -9.25 -7.78 -0.80
N ILE A 55 -8.65 -6.64 -1.18
CA ILE A 55 -8.76 -6.05 -2.50
C ILE A 55 -7.35 -5.85 -3.05
N GLY A 56 -7.05 -6.48 -4.19
CA GLY A 56 -5.87 -6.17 -4.98
C GLY A 56 -6.13 -4.92 -5.83
N PHE A 57 -5.16 -4.02 -5.96
CA PHE A 57 -5.30 -2.79 -6.75
C PHE A 57 -3.94 -2.29 -7.24
N ALA A 58 -3.94 -1.49 -8.31
CA ALA A 58 -2.70 -0.98 -8.93
C ALA A 58 -2.16 0.29 -8.27
N GLY A 59 -3.01 1.06 -7.60
CA GLY A 59 -2.61 2.25 -6.85
C GLY A 59 -3.79 3.12 -6.41
N TRP A 60 -3.49 4.20 -5.69
CA TRP A 60 -4.48 5.18 -5.23
C TRP A 60 -4.58 6.37 -6.20
N THR A 61 -5.77 6.93 -6.38
CA THR A 61 -5.95 8.25 -7.02
C THR A 61 -5.62 9.38 -6.02
N ARG A 62 -5.53 10.63 -6.51
CA ARG A 62 -5.36 11.80 -5.63
C ARG A 62 -6.55 11.99 -4.70
N GLU A 63 -7.73 11.56 -5.16
CA GLU A 63 -9.00 11.56 -4.45
C GLU A 63 -9.18 10.34 -3.53
N LYS A 64 -8.11 9.56 -3.28
CA LYS A 64 -8.11 8.35 -2.44
C LYS A 64 -9.06 7.25 -2.90
N LEU A 65 -9.22 7.09 -4.23
CA LEU A 65 -9.94 5.96 -4.82
C LEU A 65 -8.98 4.87 -5.29
N LEU A 66 -9.42 3.62 -5.27
CA LEU A 66 -8.65 2.48 -5.77
C LEU A 66 -8.65 2.44 -7.31
N ARG A 67 -7.47 2.34 -7.93
CA ARG A 67 -7.31 2.11 -9.38
C ARG A 67 -7.18 0.63 -9.69
N GLN A 68 -7.90 0.16 -10.71
CA GLN A 68 -7.86 -1.22 -11.22
C GLN A 68 -8.07 -2.26 -10.10
N ALA A 69 -9.06 -2.01 -9.24
CA ALA A 69 -9.34 -2.85 -8.09
C ALA A 69 -9.95 -4.20 -8.50
N ARG A 70 -9.53 -5.27 -7.83
CA ARG A 70 -10.02 -6.64 -7.97
C ARG A 70 -10.25 -7.27 -6.61
N PHE A 71 -11.34 -8.01 -6.47
CA PHE A 71 -11.67 -8.73 -5.25
C PHE A 71 -10.81 -9.99 -5.10
N GLU A 72 -10.16 -10.16 -3.95
CA GLU A 72 -9.36 -11.36 -3.65
C GLU A 72 -10.13 -12.31 -2.73
N GLY A 73 -10.82 -11.79 -1.71
CA GLY A 73 -11.57 -12.61 -0.77
C GLY A 73 -12.17 -11.85 0.41
N LEU A 74 -12.98 -12.53 1.23
CA LEU A 74 -13.43 -11.99 2.51
C LEU A 74 -12.46 -12.39 3.62
N ARG A 75 -12.09 -11.42 4.45
CA ARG A 75 -11.30 -11.63 5.66
C ARG A 75 -12.27 -11.89 6.82
N GLN A 76 -12.18 -13.08 7.41
CA GLN A 76 -12.96 -13.46 8.60
C GLN A 76 -12.14 -13.31 9.88
N ASP A 77 -10.83 -13.17 9.74
CA ASP A 77 -9.83 -13.04 10.79
C ASP A 77 -9.74 -11.63 11.38
N LYS A 78 -10.28 -10.62 10.69
CA LYS A 78 -10.26 -9.21 11.12
C LYS A 78 -11.67 -8.62 11.18
N ARG A 79 -11.95 -7.80 12.20
CA ARG A 79 -13.22 -7.07 12.31
C ARG A 79 -13.14 -5.76 11.53
N SER A 80 -14.26 -5.30 10.97
CA SER A 80 -14.30 -4.08 10.15
C SER A 80 -13.83 -2.82 10.88
N ARG A 81 -13.95 -2.78 12.20
CA ARG A 81 -13.44 -1.69 13.06
C ARG A 81 -11.91 -1.63 13.14
N ASP A 82 -11.23 -2.71 12.77
CA ASP A 82 -9.77 -2.81 12.80
C ASP A 82 -9.15 -2.33 11.47
N VAL A 83 -9.98 -1.85 10.53
CA VAL A 83 -9.54 -1.24 9.27
C VAL A 83 -9.03 0.16 9.55
N LEU A 84 -7.76 0.22 9.88
CA LEU A 84 -7.01 1.46 9.84
C LEU A 84 -6.61 1.71 8.39
N TRP A 85 -6.74 2.96 7.95
CA TRP A 85 -5.90 3.43 6.85
C TRP A 85 -4.47 3.23 7.34
N GLU A 86 -3.77 2.22 6.86
CA GLU A 86 -2.35 2.08 7.17
C GLU A 86 -1.65 3.29 6.52
N PRO A 87 -1.15 4.28 7.29
CA PRO A 87 -0.01 5.01 6.77
C PRO A 87 1.04 3.93 6.51
N ALA A 88 1.55 3.86 5.28
CA ALA A 88 2.53 2.86 4.85
C ALA A 88 3.35 2.38 6.05
N LEU A 89 3.10 1.13 6.48
CA LEU A 89 3.73 0.57 7.67
C LEU A 89 5.21 0.88 7.61
N ARG A 90 5.68 1.74 8.52
CA ARG A 90 7.12 1.89 8.76
C ARG A 90 7.52 0.55 9.38
N PRO A 91 8.30 -0.30 8.69
CA PRO A 91 8.81 -1.50 9.33
C PRO A 91 9.60 -1.06 10.56
N ALA A 92 9.63 -1.93 11.57
CA ALA A 92 10.46 -1.75 12.75
C ALA A 92 11.88 -1.42 12.29
N ALA A 93 12.23 -0.14 12.38
CA ALA A 93 13.53 0.34 12.00
C ALA A 93 14.52 -0.35 12.95
N SER A 94 15.44 -1.13 12.39
CA SER A 94 16.80 -1.06 12.93
C SER A 94 17.12 0.44 13.06
N ARG A 95 17.72 0.87 14.17
CA ARG A 95 18.00 2.30 14.44
C ARG A 95 19.06 2.87 13.47
N LEU A 96 18.83 2.76 12.17
CA LEU A 96 19.58 3.37 11.10
C LEU A 96 19.36 4.87 11.19
N LYS A 97 20.40 5.58 11.62
CA LYS A 97 20.40 7.04 11.64
C LYS A 97 20.46 7.56 10.20
N LEU A 98 19.33 8.03 9.68
CA LEU A 98 19.27 8.65 8.35
C LEU A 98 19.77 10.10 8.45
N SER A 99 20.94 10.39 7.89
CA SER A 99 21.44 11.76 7.77
C SER A 99 20.69 12.53 6.67
N HIS A 100 20.40 13.82 6.91
CA HIS A 100 19.70 14.71 5.98
C HIS A 100 18.42 14.11 5.37
N PRO A 101 17.42 13.73 6.19
CA PRO A 101 16.21 13.06 5.73
C PRO A 101 15.37 13.92 4.78
N ASP A 102 15.37 15.23 4.99
CA ASP A 102 14.64 16.23 4.19
C ASP A 102 15.27 16.54 2.82
N ARG A 103 16.49 16.03 2.54
CA ARG A 103 17.16 16.30 1.27
C ARG A 103 16.34 15.71 0.11
N ILE A 104 15.95 16.56 -0.84
CA ILE A 104 15.28 16.14 -2.07
C ILE A 104 16.24 15.32 -2.93
N PHE A 105 15.81 14.11 -3.30
CA PHE A 105 16.61 13.14 -4.06
C PHE A 105 16.08 12.94 -5.49
N TYR A 106 14.76 13.09 -5.64
CA TYR A 106 14.04 13.10 -6.93
C TYR A 106 13.23 14.40 -7.04
N PRO A 107 13.82 15.48 -7.59
CA PRO A 107 13.16 16.79 -7.72
C PRO A 107 11.86 16.72 -8.53
N GLU A 108 11.82 15.90 -9.57
CA GLU A 108 10.68 15.74 -10.47
C GLU A 108 9.41 15.23 -9.76
N ALA A 109 9.60 14.46 -8.69
CA ALA A 109 8.53 13.88 -7.88
C ALA A 109 8.42 14.54 -6.50
N ASN A 110 9.26 15.56 -6.21
CA ASN A 110 9.42 16.18 -4.91
C ASN A 110 9.61 15.15 -3.76
N LEU A 111 10.43 14.13 -4.00
CA LEU A 111 10.68 13.06 -3.02
C LEU A 111 12.00 13.28 -2.29
N ALA A 112 11.94 13.22 -0.96
CA ALA A 112 13.08 13.35 -0.08
C ALA A 112 13.73 11.98 0.23
N LYS A 113 14.94 12.02 0.79
CA LYS A 113 15.69 10.82 1.20
C LYS A 113 14.92 9.93 2.18
N ARG A 114 14.10 10.53 3.07
CA ARG A 114 13.19 9.79 3.96
C ARG A 114 12.16 8.94 3.21
N ASP A 115 11.69 9.41 2.06
CA ASP A 115 10.61 8.77 1.31
C ASP A 115 11.17 7.56 0.57
N LEU A 116 12.39 7.68 0.03
CA LEU A 116 13.13 6.55 -0.52
C LEU A 116 13.41 5.47 0.53
N ALA A 117 13.82 5.87 1.73
CA ALA A 117 14.04 4.93 2.84
C ALA A 117 12.74 4.23 3.24
N ALA A 118 11.63 4.97 3.37
CA ALA A 118 10.31 4.41 3.68
C ALA A 118 9.83 3.45 2.59
N TYR A 119 10.07 3.78 1.31
CA TYR A 119 9.75 2.90 0.18
C TYR A 119 10.44 1.55 0.31
N TYR A 120 11.78 1.52 0.44
CA TYR A 120 12.52 0.26 0.59
C TYR A 120 12.08 -0.53 1.81
N ALA A 121 11.76 0.16 2.90
CA ALA A 121 11.25 -0.48 4.09
C ALA A 121 9.90 -1.18 3.80
N SER A 122 8.94 -0.48 3.18
CA SER A 122 7.64 -1.06 2.81
C SER A 122 7.73 -2.18 1.74
N ALA A 123 8.74 -2.14 0.88
CA ALA A 123 8.93 -3.11 -0.19
C ALA A 123 9.83 -4.29 0.21
N ALA A 124 10.42 -4.25 1.41
CA ALA A 124 11.45 -5.19 1.85
C ALA A 124 11.00 -6.65 1.76
N GLU A 125 9.79 -6.99 2.25
CA GLU A 125 9.27 -8.36 2.22
C GLU A 125 9.16 -8.94 0.81
N ARG A 126 8.93 -8.08 -0.19
CA ARG A 126 8.82 -8.49 -1.61
C ARG A 126 10.18 -8.51 -2.29
N ILE A 127 11.08 -7.58 -1.96
CA ILE A 127 12.39 -7.46 -2.60
C ILE A 127 13.36 -8.51 -2.05
N LEU A 128 13.39 -8.71 -0.73
CA LEU A 128 14.40 -9.53 -0.05
C LEU A 128 14.50 -10.97 -0.56
N PRO A 129 13.39 -11.71 -0.84
CA PRO A 129 13.48 -13.07 -1.40
C PRO A 129 14.24 -13.16 -2.72
N HIS A 130 14.32 -12.06 -3.48
CA HIS A 130 14.98 -12.03 -4.78
C HIS A 130 16.44 -11.59 -4.72
N ILE A 131 16.86 -10.92 -3.65
CA ILE A 131 18.22 -10.36 -3.51
C ILE A 131 19.04 -11.00 -2.38
N ALA A 132 18.39 -11.73 -1.46
CA ALA A 132 19.07 -12.41 -0.37
C ALA A 132 20.13 -13.40 -0.91
N GLY A 133 21.32 -13.36 -0.31
CA GLY A 133 22.44 -14.23 -0.70
C GLY A 133 23.08 -13.87 -2.05
N ARG A 134 22.71 -12.75 -2.68
CA ARG A 134 23.27 -12.32 -3.97
C ARG A 134 24.21 -11.12 -3.79
N PRO A 135 25.40 -11.12 -4.40
CA PRO A 135 26.24 -9.92 -4.45
C PRO A 135 25.52 -8.76 -5.13
N LEU A 136 25.50 -7.60 -4.49
CA LEU A 136 24.85 -6.40 -5.00
C LEU A 136 25.88 -5.34 -5.43
N ALA A 137 25.69 -4.76 -6.61
CA ALA A 137 26.37 -3.55 -7.03
C ALA A 137 25.46 -2.34 -6.72
N LEU A 138 25.91 -1.45 -5.85
CA LEU A 138 25.12 -0.29 -5.44
C LEU A 138 25.46 0.93 -6.32
N LEU A 139 24.46 1.51 -6.98
CA LEU A 139 24.59 2.84 -7.58
C LEU A 139 24.32 3.88 -6.50
N ARG A 140 25.31 4.74 -6.23
CA ARG A 140 25.23 5.77 -5.19
C ARG A 140 25.32 7.15 -5.84
N CYS A 141 24.39 8.03 -5.48
CA CYS A 141 24.35 9.42 -5.93
C CYS A 141 24.31 10.34 -4.69
N PRO A 142 25.44 10.67 -4.06
CA PRO A 142 25.47 11.40 -2.79
C PRO A 142 24.74 12.75 -2.85
N GLU A 143 24.83 13.42 -4.00
CA GLU A 143 24.24 14.74 -4.23
C GLU A 143 22.77 14.70 -4.71
N GLY A 144 22.19 13.51 -4.86
CA GLY A 144 20.90 13.31 -5.52
C GLY A 144 21.08 12.83 -6.96
N ARG A 145 19.97 12.46 -7.63
CA ARG A 145 19.99 11.80 -8.94
C ARG A 145 20.60 12.65 -10.08
N GLU A 146 20.52 13.97 -9.96
CA GLU A 146 21.05 14.91 -10.95
C GLU A 146 22.56 15.15 -10.80
N GLY A 147 23.14 14.76 -9.66
CA GLY A 147 24.58 14.85 -9.43
C GLY A 147 25.36 13.64 -9.95
N GLU A 148 26.66 13.61 -9.68
CA GLU A 148 27.49 12.46 -10.03
C GLU A 148 27.07 11.21 -9.26
N CYS A 149 26.87 10.12 -10.00
CA CYS A 149 26.59 8.80 -9.47
C CYS A 149 27.74 7.85 -9.78
N PHE A 150 28.03 6.94 -8.85
CA PHE A 150 29.08 5.93 -9.05
C PHE A 150 28.62 4.55 -8.54
N PHE A 151 29.20 3.50 -9.12
CA PHE A 151 28.97 2.12 -8.69
C PHE A 151 29.93 1.72 -7.57
N GLN A 152 29.39 1.10 -6.52
CA GLN A 152 30.13 0.51 -5.42
C GLN A 152 29.85 -1.00 -5.37
N LYS A 153 30.90 -1.79 -5.64
CA LYS A 153 30.82 -3.27 -5.62
C LYS A 153 31.40 -3.90 -4.36
N HIS A 154 32.35 -3.21 -3.73
CA HIS A 154 33.03 -3.69 -2.52
C HIS A 154 32.43 -3.04 -1.28
N LEU A 155 32.40 -3.78 -0.17
CA LEU A 155 31.98 -3.26 1.13
C LEU A 155 33.09 -2.34 1.70
N PRO A 156 32.83 -1.04 1.88
CA PRO A 156 33.80 -0.14 2.51
C PRO A 156 33.74 -0.30 4.04
N SER A 157 34.81 0.12 4.71
CA SER A 157 35.01 -0.01 6.16
C SER A 157 33.96 0.67 7.06
N GLY A 158 33.10 1.53 6.49
CA GLY A 158 32.06 2.27 7.22
C GLY A 158 30.67 1.61 7.24
N PHE A 159 30.52 0.39 6.74
CA PHE A 159 29.24 -0.33 6.79
C PHE A 159 28.99 -0.94 8.18
N PRO A 160 27.72 -1.05 8.62
CA PRO A 160 27.40 -1.74 9.86
C PRO A 160 27.85 -3.21 9.80
N PRO A 161 28.30 -3.81 10.92
CA PRO A 161 28.77 -5.20 10.95
C PRO A 161 27.66 -6.23 10.65
N SER A 162 26.40 -5.79 10.58
CA SER A 162 25.24 -6.62 10.23
C SER A 162 25.00 -6.76 8.72
N ILE A 163 25.87 -6.20 7.86
CA ILE A 163 25.77 -6.22 6.39
C ILE A 163 26.97 -6.94 5.79
#